data_AF-A0A2K5PX08-F1
#
_entry.id   AF-A0A2K5PX08-F1
#
_cell.length_a   1.000
_cell.length_b   1.000
_cell.length_c   1.000
_cell.angle_alpha   90.00
_cell.angle_beta   90.00
_cell.angle_gamma   90.00
#
_symmetry.space_group_name_H-M   'P 1'
#
loop_
_entity.id
_entity.type
_entity.pdbx_description
1 polymer ?
#
loop_
_entity_poly.entity_id
_entity_poly.type
_entity_poly.pdbx_seq_one_letter_code
_entity_poly.pdbx_strand_id
1 'polypeptide(L)'
;MPSGLLPRASVVPRPTAPQETWNGAAEATSKAGRKLSLPSVAPTGSASAVEDGAYTVRPSSGPHGSQPFTLAVLLRGRVFNIPIRRLDGGRHYALGREGRNHEELFPSVAAMVQHFTRHPLPLVDRHSGSRELTCLRFPARP
;
A
#
# COMPACT_ATOMS: atom_id res chain seq x y z
N MET A 1 -30.20 -55.09 2.95
CA MET A 1 -28.79 -55.41 3.26
C MET A 1 -28.02 -54.10 3.35
N PRO A 2 -27.16 -53.93 4.37
CA PRO A 2 -26.93 -52.63 5.03
C PRO A 2 -25.67 -51.86 4.59
N SER A 3 -25.59 -50.63 5.10
CA SER A 3 -24.67 -49.52 4.88
C SER A 3 -23.17 -49.82 5.01
N GLY A 4 -22.38 -49.17 4.15
CA GLY A 4 -20.91 -49.13 4.21
C GLY A 4 -20.38 -48.06 5.17
N LEU A 5 -19.25 -48.39 5.80
CA LEU A 5 -18.76 -47.91 7.09
C LEU A 5 -17.84 -46.68 7.05
N LEU A 6 -17.81 -46.02 8.21
CA LEU A 6 -17.02 -44.87 8.69
C LEU A 6 -15.47 -45.11 8.76
N PRO A 7 -14.65 -44.07 9.08
CA PRO A 7 -13.23 -43.96 8.73
C PRO A 7 -12.29 -44.59 9.77
N ARG A 8 -11.06 -44.93 9.35
CA ARG A 8 -9.99 -45.35 10.28
C ARG A 8 -9.01 -44.20 10.54
N ALA A 9 -8.97 -43.78 11.80
CA ALA A 9 -7.86 -43.05 12.41
C ALA A 9 -6.64 -43.97 12.61
N SER A 10 -5.44 -43.39 12.62
CA SER A 10 -4.23 -43.93 13.24
C SER A 10 -3.30 -42.74 13.52
N VAL A 11 -3.28 -42.23 14.75
CA VAL A 11 -2.38 -42.62 15.86
C VAL A 11 -0.98 -41.98 15.72
N VAL A 12 -0.78 -40.97 16.58
CA VAL A 12 0.47 -40.32 17.02
C VAL A 12 1.31 -41.30 17.87
N PRO A 13 2.65 -41.14 17.93
CA PRO A 13 3.26 -40.75 19.23
C PRO A 13 4.38 -39.68 19.17
N ARG A 14 4.30 -38.76 20.15
CA ARG A 14 5.33 -37.95 20.87
C ARG A 14 6.27 -38.91 21.68
N PRO A 15 7.40 -38.57 22.39
CA PRO A 15 8.21 -37.35 22.69
C PRO A 15 9.71 -37.54 22.28
N THR A 16 10.71 -36.66 22.51
CA THR A 16 11.45 -36.42 23.78
C THR A 16 12.62 -35.44 23.52
N ALA A 17 12.84 -34.46 24.40
CA ALA A 17 14.03 -33.60 24.45
C ALA A 17 15.06 -34.15 25.46
N PRO A 18 16.35 -33.77 25.34
CA PRO A 18 17.08 -33.36 26.55
C PRO A 18 18.05 -32.16 26.38
N GLN A 19 17.93 -31.25 27.35
CA GLN A 19 18.93 -30.43 28.08
C GLN A 19 20.27 -29.96 27.48
N GLU A 20 20.46 -28.64 27.63
CA GLU A 20 21.60 -27.87 28.18
C GLU A 20 23.03 -28.43 28.14
N THR A 21 23.96 -27.61 27.64
CA THR A 21 25.37 -27.64 28.08
C THR A 21 25.92 -26.22 28.14
N TRP A 22 26.18 -25.81 29.38
CA TRP A 22 26.92 -24.61 29.77
C TRP A 22 28.39 -24.78 29.35
N ASN A 23 28.90 -23.86 28.54
CA ASN A 23 30.35 -23.72 28.32
C ASN A 23 30.80 -22.40 28.95
N GLY A 24 31.64 -22.52 29.97
CA GLY A 24 32.19 -21.42 30.75
C GLY A 24 33.50 -20.84 30.20
N ALA A 25 33.83 -19.68 30.75
CA ALA A 25 35.15 -19.11 31.05
C ALA A 25 36.22 -19.06 29.95
N ALA A 26 36.64 -17.84 29.57
CA ALA A 26 37.95 -17.30 29.96
C ALA A 26 38.15 -15.84 29.53
N GLU A 27 38.78 -15.13 30.45
CA GLU A 27 39.34 -13.77 30.48
C GLU A 27 40.42 -13.50 29.41
N ALA A 28 40.57 -12.24 28.95
CA ALA A 28 41.85 -11.52 28.84
C ALA A 28 41.75 -10.20 28.04
N THR A 29 41.79 -9.10 28.78
CA THR A 29 42.63 -7.88 28.62
C THR A 29 42.96 -7.27 27.24
N SER A 30 42.79 -5.93 27.21
CA SER A 30 43.66 -4.90 26.58
C SER A 30 43.73 -4.82 25.04
N LYS A 31 43.85 -3.67 24.36
CA LYS A 31 43.88 -2.22 24.62
C LYS A 31 43.95 -1.55 23.23
N ALA A 32 43.56 -0.28 23.16
CA ALA A 32 43.91 0.72 22.14
C ALA A 32 43.01 0.85 20.91
N GLY A 33 42.64 2.10 20.63
CA GLY A 33 42.09 2.48 19.33
C GLY A 33 41.15 3.67 19.35
N ARG A 34 41.63 4.85 19.77
CA ARG A 34 40.92 6.12 19.53
C ARG A 34 40.79 6.32 18.02
N LYS A 35 39.59 6.53 17.49
CA LYS A 35 39.34 7.45 16.37
C LYS A 35 37.84 7.70 16.14
N LEU A 36 37.45 8.90 16.56
CA LEU A 36 36.62 9.86 15.82
C LEU A 36 35.38 9.30 15.11
N SER A 37 34.25 9.46 15.79
CA SER A 37 33.07 10.19 15.30
C SER A 37 32.88 10.23 13.78
N LEU A 38 32.14 9.27 13.26
CA LEU A 38 31.26 9.53 12.12
C LEU A 38 29.86 9.14 12.57
N PRO A 39 28.91 10.09 12.69
CA PRO A 39 27.52 9.69 12.70
C PRO A 39 27.26 9.12 11.31
N SER A 40 27.19 7.79 11.20
CA SER A 40 26.53 7.19 10.06
C SER A 40 25.06 7.55 10.20
N VAL A 41 24.72 8.74 9.71
CA VAL A 41 23.36 9.11 9.32
C VAL A 41 22.94 8.02 8.34
N ALA A 42 22.31 6.98 8.86
CA ALA A 42 21.27 6.32 8.11
C ALA A 42 20.34 7.46 7.68
N PRO A 43 19.86 7.49 6.42
CA PRO A 43 18.76 8.37 6.12
C PRO A 43 17.66 7.93 7.08
N THR A 44 17.42 8.74 8.11
CA THR A 44 16.08 8.97 8.60
C THR A 44 15.35 9.47 7.36
N GLY A 45 14.94 8.53 6.50
CA GLY A 45 13.80 8.71 5.64
C GLY A 45 12.71 8.95 6.64
N SER A 46 12.52 10.24 6.98
CA SER A 46 11.38 10.73 7.68
C SER A 46 10.22 9.98 7.03
N ALA A 47 9.58 9.10 7.79
CA ALA A 47 8.20 8.77 7.50
C ALA A 47 7.50 10.11 7.64
N SER A 48 7.55 10.84 6.52
CA SER A 48 7.09 12.22 6.37
C SER A 48 5.76 12.25 7.03
N ALA A 49 5.54 13.23 7.91
CA ALA A 49 4.20 13.61 8.33
C ALA A 49 3.33 13.49 7.09
N VAL A 50 2.43 12.51 7.12
CA VAL A 50 1.89 11.98 5.89
C VAL A 50 0.85 12.99 5.45
N GLU A 51 1.25 13.88 4.55
CA GLU A 51 0.45 15.05 4.24
C GLU A 51 -0.84 14.61 3.56
N ASP A 52 -1.96 15.08 4.11
CA ASP A 52 -3.27 14.84 3.53
C ASP A 52 -3.33 15.42 2.11
N GLY A 53 -3.80 14.61 1.16
CA GLY A 53 -3.78 14.96 -0.26
C GLY A 53 -2.50 14.54 -0.98
N ALA A 54 -1.63 13.73 -0.36
CA ALA A 54 -0.56 13.04 -1.07
C ALA A 54 -1.14 12.04 -2.10
N TYR A 55 -0.60 11.99 -3.31
CA TYR A 55 -1.15 11.16 -4.38
C TYR A 55 -0.10 10.52 -5.27
N THR A 56 -0.41 9.34 -5.82
CA THR A 56 0.41 8.66 -6.82
C THR A 56 -0.47 8.11 -7.94
N VAL A 57 0.06 8.06 -9.16
CA VAL A 57 -0.58 7.35 -10.27
C VAL A 57 0.25 6.13 -10.57
N ARG A 58 -0.37 4.95 -10.51
CA ARG A 58 0.28 3.67 -10.79
C ARG A 58 -0.42 2.92 -11.92
N PRO A 59 0.27 2.03 -12.65
CA PRO A 59 -0.37 1.07 -13.54
C PRO A 59 -1.38 0.21 -12.77
N SER A 60 -2.53 -0.04 -13.41
CA SER A 60 -3.47 -1.03 -12.89
C SER A 60 -2.89 -2.44 -13.05
N SER A 61 -3.17 -3.32 -12.08
CA SER A 61 -2.65 -4.69 -12.05
C SER A 61 -3.49 -5.68 -12.87
N GLY A 62 -4.67 -5.26 -13.34
CA GLY A 62 -5.59 -6.12 -14.09
C GLY A 62 -5.47 -5.93 -15.60
N PRO A 63 -5.83 -6.93 -16.42
CA PRO A 63 -5.82 -6.87 -17.89
C PRO A 63 -6.90 -5.94 -18.49
N HIS A 64 -7.44 -5.02 -17.68
CA HIS A 64 -8.55 -4.16 -18.07
C HIS A 64 -8.01 -3.01 -18.93
N GLY A 65 -8.03 -3.18 -20.26
CA GLY A 65 -7.60 -2.15 -21.22
C GLY A 65 -8.36 -0.82 -21.14
N SER A 66 -9.51 -0.82 -20.46
CA SER A 66 -10.31 0.36 -20.13
C SER A 66 -9.87 1.07 -18.84
N GLN A 67 -9.04 0.48 -17.98
CA GLN A 67 -8.53 1.07 -16.74
C GLN A 67 -7.01 0.89 -16.64
N PRO A 68 -6.24 1.62 -17.47
CA PRO A 68 -4.78 1.46 -17.52
C PRO A 68 -4.08 1.90 -16.23
N PHE A 69 -4.65 2.84 -15.49
CA PHE A 69 -4.02 3.44 -14.32
C PHE A 69 -4.95 3.47 -13.11
N THR A 70 -4.37 3.64 -11.92
CA THR A 70 -5.07 3.86 -10.66
C THR A 70 -4.43 5.05 -9.96
N LEU A 71 -5.25 6.02 -9.58
CA LEU A 71 -4.88 7.13 -8.71
C LEU A 71 -5.02 6.68 -7.26
N ALA A 72 -3.92 6.61 -6.53
CA ALA A 72 -3.92 6.39 -5.09
C ALA A 72 -3.77 7.73 -4.38
N VAL A 73 -4.75 8.09 -3.55
CA VAL A 73 -4.75 9.33 -2.77
C VAL A 73 -4.76 9.00 -1.29
N LEU A 74 -3.86 9.59 -0.54
CA LEU A 74 -3.83 9.49 0.90
C LEU A 74 -4.64 10.63 1.52
N LEU A 75 -5.56 10.27 2.39
CA LEU A 75 -6.36 11.20 3.17
C LEU A 75 -6.65 10.60 4.55
N ARG A 76 -6.32 11.34 5.61
CA ARG A 76 -6.52 11.01 7.03
C ARG A 76 -5.95 9.65 7.40
N GLY A 77 -4.75 9.35 6.90
CA GLY A 77 -4.07 8.08 7.12
C GLY A 77 -4.66 6.89 6.35
N ARG A 78 -5.57 7.12 5.40
CA ARG A 78 -6.18 6.09 4.54
C ARG A 78 -5.85 6.32 3.08
N VAL A 79 -5.55 5.24 2.36
CA VAL A 79 -5.26 5.30 0.92
C VAL A 79 -6.51 4.91 0.12
N PHE A 80 -7.01 5.86 -0.65
CA PHE A 80 -8.13 5.69 -1.57
C PHE A 80 -7.61 5.33 -2.95
N ASN A 81 -7.99 4.15 -3.45
CA ASN A 81 -7.60 3.68 -4.78
C ASN A 81 -8.74 3.96 -5.76
N ILE A 82 -8.52 4.88 -6.67
CA ILE A 82 -9.51 5.38 -7.62
C ILE A 82 -9.06 4.95 -9.01
N PRO A 83 -9.83 4.10 -9.71
CA PRO A 83 -9.46 3.70 -11.06
C PRO A 83 -9.49 4.89 -12.02
N ILE A 84 -8.52 4.96 -12.93
CA ILE A 84 -8.52 5.91 -14.05
C ILE A 84 -8.93 5.14 -15.29
N ARG A 85 -10.11 5.47 -15.81
CA ARG A 85 -10.67 4.87 -17.02
C ARG A 85 -10.20 5.61 -18.25
N ARG A 86 -10.04 4.88 -19.34
CA ARG A 86 -9.71 5.38 -20.68
C ARG A 86 -10.91 5.18 -21.59
N LEU A 87 -11.42 6.26 -22.16
CA LEU A 87 -12.62 6.35 -22.99
C LEU A 87 -12.25 6.72 -24.43
N ASP A 88 -13.23 6.59 -25.35
CA ASP A 88 -13.12 6.99 -26.75
C ASP A 88 -11.87 6.46 -27.46
N GLY A 89 -11.53 5.19 -27.21
CA GLY A 89 -10.35 4.54 -27.79
C GLY A 89 -9.02 5.12 -27.33
N GLY A 90 -8.98 5.93 -26.26
CA GLY A 90 -7.76 6.55 -25.75
C GLY A 90 -7.70 8.06 -25.85
N ARG A 91 -8.77 8.73 -26.27
CA ARG A 91 -8.81 10.19 -26.39
C ARG A 91 -9.13 10.89 -25.08
N HIS A 92 -9.88 10.24 -24.20
CA HIS A 92 -10.30 10.83 -22.93
C HIS A 92 -10.04 9.90 -21.75
N TYR A 93 -9.93 10.50 -20.59
CA TYR A 93 -9.74 9.83 -19.31
C TYR A 93 -10.80 10.30 -18.32
N ALA A 94 -11.27 9.38 -17.48
CA ALA A 94 -12.21 9.68 -16.40
C ALA A 94 -11.75 9.03 -15.09
N LEU A 95 -12.07 9.64 -13.95
CA LEU A 95 -11.82 9.05 -12.63
C LEU A 95 -13.02 8.29 -12.11
N GLY A 96 -12.74 7.18 -11.43
CA GLY A 96 -13.72 6.40 -10.70
C GLY A 96 -14.45 5.38 -11.56
N ARG A 97 -15.64 5.00 -11.09
CA ARG A 97 -16.50 4.01 -11.76
C ARG A 97 -17.51 4.73 -12.66
N GLU A 98 -17.85 4.07 -13.76
CA GLU A 98 -18.89 4.49 -14.70
C GLU A 98 -20.24 4.72 -14.00
N GLY A 99 -21.00 5.71 -14.47
CA GLY A 99 -22.37 5.94 -14.02
C GLY A 99 -22.49 6.73 -12.71
N ARG A 100 -21.43 7.45 -12.32
CA ARG A 100 -21.56 8.51 -11.29
C ARG A 100 -21.96 9.81 -11.98
N ASN A 101 -22.92 10.54 -11.39
CA ASN A 101 -23.48 11.80 -11.91
C ASN A 101 -22.46 12.94 -12.15
N HIS A 102 -21.19 12.77 -11.79
CA HIS A 102 -20.11 13.73 -12.00
C HIS A 102 -18.92 13.03 -12.65
N GLU A 103 -19.13 12.42 -13.81
CA GLU A 103 -18.05 11.85 -14.60
C GLU A 103 -17.40 12.95 -15.44
N GLU A 104 -16.27 13.46 -14.96
CA GLU A 104 -15.48 14.46 -15.68
C GLU A 104 -14.54 13.78 -16.67
N LEU A 105 -14.55 14.29 -17.90
CA LEU A 105 -13.70 13.81 -18.98
C LEU A 105 -12.50 14.74 -19.14
N PHE A 106 -11.32 14.13 -19.18
CA PHE A 106 -10.06 14.84 -19.31
C PHE A 106 -9.31 14.39 -20.55
N PRO A 107 -8.62 15.30 -21.26
CA PRO A 107 -7.82 14.93 -22.43
C PRO A 107 -6.55 14.14 -22.07
N SER A 108 -6.12 14.18 -20.80
CA SER A 108 -4.96 13.43 -20.31
C SER A 108 -5.01 13.22 -18.79
N VAL A 109 -4.25 12.24 -18.29
CA VAL A 109 -4.05 12.01 -16.85
C VAL A 109 -3.43 13.23 -16.16
N ALA A 110 -2.53 13.95 -16.83
CA ALA A 110 -1.92 15.15 -16.28
C ALA A 110 -2.94 16.30 -16.13
N ALA A 111 -3.79 16.51 -17.14
CA ALA A 111 -4.87 17.50 -17.07
C ALA A 111 -5.87 17.18 -15.96
N MET A 112 -6.20 15.90 -15.81
CA MET A 112 -7.03 15.37 -14.72
C MET A 112 -6.41 15.66 -13.35
N VAL A 113 -5.15 15.28 -13.13
CA VAL A 113 -4.46 15.56 -11.87
C VAL A 113 -4.42 17.07 -11.58
N GLN A 114 -4.07 17.88 -12.59
CA GLN A 114 -4.03 19.33 -12.46
C GLN A 114 -5.40 19.90 -12.07
N HIS A 115 -6.49 19.41 -12.64
CA HIS A 115 -7.84 19.81 -12.27
C HIS A 115 -8.09 19.58 -10.78
N PHE A 116 -7.79 18.37 -10.27
CA PHE A 116 -8.00 18.01 -8.86
C PHE A 116 -7.00 18.62 -7.87
N THR A 117 -6.01 19.39 -8.35
CA THR A 117 -5.20 20.24 -7.45
C THR A 117 -6.00 21.43 -6.92
N ARG A 118 -6.95 21.94 -7.72
CA ARG A 118 -7.80 23.09 -7.39
C ARG A 118 -9.23 22.67 -7.03
N HIS A 119 -9.69 21.56 -7.60
CA HIS A 119 -11.04 21.05 -7.40
C HIS A 119 -11.03 19.88 -6.42
N PRO A 120 -11.85 19.91 -5.37
CA PRO A 120 -11.91 18.83 -4.40
C PRO A 120 -12.47 17.55 -5.04
N LEU A 121 -11.69 16.48 -4.97
CA LEU A 121 -12.05 15.14 -5.40
C LEU A 121 -12.89 14.45 -4.30
N PRO A 122 -14.13 14.03 -4.58
CA PRO A 122 -14.94 13.29 -3.63
C PRO A 122 -14.50 11.85 -3.49
N LEU A 123 -14.02 11.51 -2.30
CA LEU A 123 -13.62 10.16 -1.90
C LEU A 123 -14.70 9.55 -1.03
N VAL A 124 -15.03 8.28 -1.31
CA VAL A 124 -16.01 7.53 -0.53
C VAL A 124 -15.30 6.37 0.13
N ASP A 125 -15.31 6.37 1.45
CA ASP A 125 -14.79 5.26 2.24
C ASP A 125 -15.81 4.12 2.24
N ARG A 126 -15.44 2.97 1.66
CA ARG A 126 -16.35 1.84 1.51
C ARG A 126 -16.69 1.17 2.85
N HIS A 127 -15.88 1.38 3.89
CA HIS A 127 -16.07 0.73 5.19
C HIS A 127 -17.01 1.52 6.10
N SER A 128 -16.87 2.84 6.15
CA SER A 128 -17.66 3.74 6.98
C SER A 128 -18.81 4.41 6.21
N GLY A 129 -18.79 4.38 4.88
CA GLY A 129 -19.72 5.15 4.04
C GLY A 129 -19.45 6.65 4.07
N SER A 130 -18.43 7.11 4.79
CA SER A 130 -18.06 8.53 4.86
C SER A 130 -17.67 9.05 3.49
N ARG A 131 -18.19 10.23 3.15
CA ARG A 131 -17.77 11.01 1.99
C ARG A 131 -16.85 12.11 2.45
N GLU A 132 -15.64 12.11 1.95
CA GLU A 132 -14.65 13.14 2.22
C GLU A 132 -14.22 13.81 0.93
N LEU A 133 -13.80 15.06 1.03
CA LEU A 133 -13.32 15.85 -0.09
C LEU A 133 -11.84 16.14 0.12
N THR A 134 -11.01 15.96 -0.91
CA THR A 134 -9.60 16.30 -0.84
C THR A 134 -9.08 16.81 -2.18
N CYS A 135 -8.07 17.66 -2.14
CA CYS A 135 -7.36 18.09 -3.35
C CYS A 135 -6.03 17.35 -3.45
N LEU A 136 -5.57 17.11 -4.68
CA LEU A 136 -4.26 16.54 -4.94
C LEU A 136 -3.20 17.61 -4.68
N ARG A 137 -2.47 17.50 -3.57
CA ARG A 137 -1.50 18.53 -3.15
C ARG A 137 -0.07 18.10 -3.39
N PHE A 138 0.27 16.89 -2.97
CA PHE A 138 1.65 16.44 -2.93
C PHE A 138 1.81 15.19 -3.81
N PRO A 139 2.59 15.26 -4.91
CA PRO A 139 2.92 14.05 -5.65
C PRO A 139 3.82 13.19 -4.76
N ALA A 140 3.32 12.04 -4.35
CA ALA A 140 4.10 11.03 -3.67
C ALA A 140 4.90 10.24 -4.72
N ARG A 141 6.15 9.88 -4.37
CA ARG A 141 6.94 8.98 -5.22
C ARG A 141 6.43 7.55 -5.02
N PRO A 142 6.18 6.80 -6.10
CA PRO A 142 5.89 5.37 -6.02
C PRO A 142 7.11 4.55 -5.58
#